data_AF-A0A5M6CLV7-F1
#
_entry.id   AF-A0A5M6CLV7-F1
#
_cell.length_a   1.000
_cell.length_b   1.000
_cell.length_c   1.000
_cell.angle_alpha   90.00
_cell.angle_beta   90.00
_cell.angle_gamma   90.00
#
_symmetry.space_group_name_H-M   'P 1'
#
loop_
_entity.id
_entity.type
_entity.pdbx_description
1 polymer ?
#
loop_
_entity_poly.entity_id
_entity_poly.type
_entity_poly.pdbx_seq_one_letter_code
_entity_poly.pdbx_strand_id
1 'polypeptide(L)'
;MKNILGLFAFSLLAVSCSKSISAEELKNLNGYWEINEVKTADGDTKEFQSNNNVDFFDLKDLKGTRTKVVPQFDGKNQTNGIKEQFTVLDSANATYLKYSTDYAKWTEKVDKLTKDELVIINQNDIKYTYKRFTPIVVNE
;
A
#
# COMPACT_ATOMS: atom_id res chain seq x y z
N MET A 1 -20.73 10.22 -54.87
CA MET A 1 -20.17 8.94 -54.41
C MET A 1 -19.53 9.20 -53.05
N LYS A 2 -20.30 9.01 -51.97
CA LYS A 2 -20.16 7.94 -50.97
C LYS A 2 -18.76 7.87 -50.32
N ASN A 3 -18.70 8.40 -49.10
CA ASN A 3 -18.02 7.87 -47.91
C ASN A 3 -16.47 7.93 -47.95
N ILE A 4 -15.72 8.11 -46.87
CA ILE A 4 -15.87 7.66 -45.49
C ILE A 4 -15.16 8.67 -44.58
N LEU A 5 -15.88 9.22 -43.62
CA LEU A 5 -15.33 9.93 -42.46
C LEU A 5 -14.74 8.87 -41.52
N GLY A 6 -13.46 8.54 -41.69
CA GLY A 6 -12.74 7.62 -40.81
C GLY A 6 -12.00 8.40 -39.73
N LEU A 7 -12.69 8.81 -38.67
CA LEU A 7 -12.07 9.38 -37.49
C LEU A 7 -11.27 8.27 -36.78
N PHE A 8 -9.97 8.19 -37.07
CA PHE A 8 -9.05 7.29 -36.37
C PHE A 8 -8.86 7.85 -34.94
N ALA A 9 -9.73 7.43 -34.03
CA ALA A 9 -9.52 7.62 -32.60
C ALA A 9 -8.35 6.73 -32.18
N PHE A 10 -7.13 7.26 -32.31
CA PHE A 10 -5.94 6.67 -31.72
C PHE A 10 -6.11 6.81 -30.21
N SER A 11 -6.59 5.73 -29.57
CA SER A 11 -6.63 5.65 -28.12
C SER A 11 -5.19 5.81 -27.62
N LEU A 12 -4.92 6.91 -26.93
CA LEU A 12 -3.77 6.97 -26.04
C LEU A 12 -4.03 5.93 -24.96
N LEU A 13 -3.56 4.70 -25.19
CA LEU A 13 -3.24 3.79 -24.11
C LEU A 13 -2.17 4.51 -23.29
N ALA A 14 -2.59 5.19 -22.22
CA ALA A 14 -1.69 5.66 -21.19
C ALA A 14 -1.04 4.41 -20.60
N VAL A 15 0.11 4.04 -21.14
CA VAL A 15 0.97 3.01 -20.57
C VAL A 15 1.39 3.57 -19.22
N SER A 16 0.68 3.19 -18.16
CA SER A 16 1.09 3.49 -16.79
C SER A 16 2.40 2.74 -16.56
N CYS A 17 3.49 3.40 -16.91
CA CYS A 17 4.83 2.91 -16.64
C CYS A 17 4.99 2.99 -15.12
N SER A 18 4.79 1.85 -14.46
CA SER A 18 5.12 1.75 -13.05
C SER A 18 6.63 1.94 -12.95
N LYS A 19 7.05 2.94 -12.17
CA LYS A 19 8.45 3.12 -11.81
C LYS A 19 8.70 2.33 -10.54
N SER A 20 9.87 1.72 -10.43
CA SER A 20 10.29 1.09 -9.18
C SER A 20 10.46 2.17 -8.12
N ILE A 21 10.19 1.82 -6.87
CA ILE A 21 10.41 2.70 -5.73
C ILE A 21 11.91 2.79 -5.49
N SER A 22 12.46 4.01 -5.43
CA SER A 22 13.89 4.20 -5.16
C SER A 22 14.24 3.84 -3.71
N ALA A 23 15.52 3.59 -3.45
CA ALA A 23 16.02 3.33 -2.10
C ALA A 23 15.73 4.49 -1.12
N GLU A 24 15.69 5.73 -1.61
CA GLU A 24 15.33 6.89 -0.77
C GLU A 24 13.84 6.89 -0.43
N GLU A 25 12.98 6.59 -1.42
CA GLU A 25 11.54 6.51 -1.20
C GLU A 25 11.16 5.35 -0.27
N LEU A 26 11.87 4.21 -0.34
CA LEU A 26 11.67 3.07 0.56
C LEU A 26 11.80 3.43 2.04
N LYS A 27 12.60 4.45 2.39
CA LYS A 27 12.70 4.94 3.78
C LYS A 27 11.37 5.46 4.30
N ASN A 28 10.49 5.95 3.41
CA ASN A 28 9.15 6.36 3.78
C ASN A 28 8.27 5.18 4.19
N LEU A 29 8.62 3.92 3.91
CA LEU A 29 7.79 2.79 4.31
C LEU A 29 7.66 2.72 5.84
N ASN A 30 8.72 3.06 6.58
CA ASN A 30 8.76 2.95 8.04
C ASN A 30 7.71 3.83 8.70
N GLY A 31 7.07 3.28 9.73
CA GLY A 31 6.07 3.98 10.55
C GLY A 31 4.67 3.39 10.46
N TYR A 32 3.70 4.17 10.94
CA TYR A 32 2.31 3.76 11.06
C TYR A 32 1.48 4.22 9.87
N TRP A 33 0.70 3.30 9.32
CA TRP A 33 -0.15 3.51 8.16
C TRP A 33 -1.58 3.06 8.46
N GLU A 34 -2.55 3.92 8.19
CA GLU A 34 -3.98 3.59 8.27
C GLU A 34 -4.56 3.44 6.87
N ILE A 35 -5.43 2.44 6.68
CA ILE A 35 -6.14 2.26 5.41
C ILE A 35 -7.18 3.37 5.28
N ASN A 36 -7.06 4.15 4.20
CA ASN A 36 -8.02 5.19 3.83
C ASN A 36 -9.03 4.68 2.81
N GLU A 37 -8.62 3.81 1.89
CA GLU A 37 -9.48 3.27 0.83
C GLU A 37 -9.08 1.84 0.47
N VAL A 38 -10.07 1.00 0.18
CA VAL A 38 -9.90 -0.31 -0.46
C VAL A 38 -10.69 -0.33 -1.76
N LYS A 39 -10.01 -0.66 -2.85
CA LYS A 39 -10.63 -0.86 -4.17
C LYS A 39 -10.43 -2.29 -4.64
N THR A 40 -11.52 -2.99 -4.93
CA THR A 40 -11.51 -4.37 -5.42
C THR A 40 -11.24 -4.42 -6.93
N ALA A 41 -10.91 -5.61 -7.44
CA ALA A 41 -10.54 -5.82 -8.84
C ALA A 41 -11.68 -5.50 -9.84
N ASP A 42 -12.94 -5.67 -9.41
CA ASP A 42 -14.15 -5.31 -10.15
C ASP A 42 -14.48 -3.80 -10.10
N GLY A 43 -13.76 -3.03 -9.28
CA GLY A 43 -13.82 -1.58 -9.21
C GLY A 43 -14.60 -1.01 -8.04
N ASP A 44 -15.25 -1.86 -7.22
CA ASP A 44 -15.94 -1.41 -6.02
C ASP A 44 -14.95 -0.77 -5.04
N THR A 45 -15.37 0.32 -4.41
CA THR A 45 -14.50 1.13 -3.55
C THR A 45 -15.15 1.34 -2.19
N LYS A 46 -14.36 1.16 -1.14
CA LYS A 46 -14.76 1.43 0.24
C LYS A 46 -13.76 2.39 0.89
N GLU A 47 -14.25 3.56 1.25
CA GLU A 47 -13.50 4.58 1.98
C GLU A 47 -13.69 4.44 3.49
N PHE A 48 -12.66 4.80 4.25
CA PHE A 48 -12.63 4.77 5.70
C PHE A 48 -12.28 6.16 6.23
N GLN A 49 -13.21 6.78 6.96
CA GLN A 49 -13.03 8.13 7.52
C GLN A 49 -11.99 8.16 8.65
N SER A 50 -12.02 7.14 9.52
CA SER A 50 -11.06 6.95 10.60
C SER A 50 -10.93 5.45 10.87
N ASN A 51 -9.71 4.94 10.96
CA ASN A 51 -9.44 3.54 11.30
C ASN A 51 -8.30 3.46 12.32
N ASN A 52 -8.64 3.07 13.55
CA ASN A 52 -7.65 2.89 14.62
C ASN A 52 -6.90 1.55 14.53
N ASN A 53 -7.22 0.70 13.55
CA ASN A 53 -6.40 -0.47 13.22
C ASN A 53 -5.39 -0.06 12.15
N VAL A 54 -4.13 0.02 12.55
CA VAL A 54 -3.04 0.50 11.70
C VAL A 54 -2.01 -0.59 11.50
N ASP A 55 -1.31 -0.50 10.38
CA ASP A 55 -0.15 -1.35 10.12
C ASP A 55 1.11 -0.56 10.43
N PHE A 56 1.97 -1.12 11.29
CA PHE A 56 3.30 -0.61 11.55
C PHE A 56 4.31 -1.37 10.71
N PHE A 57 5.04 -0.64 9.87
CA PHE A 57 6.13 -1.17 9.06
C PHE A 57 7.47 -0.76 9.67
N ASP A 58 8.34 -1.75 9.81
CA ASP A 58 9.74 -1.57 10.22
C ASP A 58 10.64 -2.31 9.22
N LEU A 59 11.30 -1.54 8.36
CA LEU A 59 12.22 -1.97 7.32
C LEU A 59 13.64 -1.55 7.67
N LYS A 60 14.55 -2.52 7.60
CA LYS A 60 15.99 -2.31 7.63
C LYS A 60 16.61 -2.99 6.42
N ASP A 61 17.37 -2.21 5.64
CA ASP A 61 17.89 -2.64 4.35
C ASP A 61 16.74 -3.10 3.42
N LEU A 62 16.67 -4.39 3.10
CA LEU A 62 15.61 -4.99 2.27
C LEU A 62 14.78 -6.03 3.02
N LYS A 63 14.85 -6.05 4.36
CA LYS A 63 14.10 -6.98 5.22
C LYS A 63 13.35 -6.20 6.28
N GLY A 64 12.09 -6.54 6.49
CA GLY A 64 11.26 -5.84 7.45
C GLY A 64 10.21 -6.71 8.10
N THR A 65 9.45 -6.07 8.99
CA THR A 65 8.27 -6.65 9.60
C THR A 65 7.08 -5.71 9.47
N ARG A 66 5.90 -6.28 9.27
CA ARG A 66 4.61 -5.59 9.39
C ARG A 66 3.89 -6.14 10.62
N THR A 67 3.36 -5.25 11.44
CA THR A 67 2.61 -5.62 12.65
C THR A 67 1.30 -4.85 12.69
N LYS A 68 0.20 -5.53 13.01
CA LYS A 68 -1.07 -4.85 13.27
C LYS A 68 -1.07 -4.25 14.66
N VAL A 69 -1.42 -2.97 14.73
CA VAL A 69 -1.42 -2.16 15.94
C VAL A 69 -2.76 -1.46 16.09
N VAL A 70 -3.25 -1.40 17.33
CA VAL A 70 -4.41 -0.61 17.74
C VAL A 70 -3.93 0.42 18.78
N PRO A 71 -3.67 1.66 18.36
CA PRO A 71 -3.28 2.74 19.27
C PRO A 71 -4.38 3.04 20.29
N GLN A 72 -3.98 3.37 21.51
CA GLN A 72 -4.85 3.66 22.64
C GLN A 72 -4.76 5.15 23.01
N PHE A 73 -5.80 5.67 23.66
CA PHE A 73 -5.84 7.06 24.12
C PHE A 73 -4.80 7.37 25.20
N ASP A 74 -4.34 6.36 25.95
CA ASP A 74 -3.29 6.50 26.97
C ASP A 74 -1.86 6.51 26.38
N GLY A 75 -1.75 6.58 25.06
CA GLY A 75 -0.48 6.56 24.33
C GLY A 75 0.14 5.17 24.18
N LYS A 76 -0.50 4.11 24.70
CA LYS A 76 -0.04 2.73 24.49
C LYS A 76 -0.54 2.17 23.17
N ASN A 77 0.06 1.06 22.76
CA ASN A 77 -0.31 0.30 21.58
C ASN A 77 -0.75 -1.11 21.97
N GLN A 78 -1.90 -1.55 21.48
CA GLN A 78 -2.29 -2.96 21.52
C GLN A 78 -1.87 -3.65 20.23
N THR A 79 -1.35 -4.86 20.34
CA THR A 79 -1.02 -5.71 19.20
C THR A 79 -1.28 -7.16 19.56
N ASN A 80 -1.59 -8.00 18.58
CA ASN A 80 -1.67 -9.44 18.76
C ASN A 80 -0.28 -10.11 18.83
N GLY A 81 0.81 -9.33 18.69
CA GLY A 81 2.19 -9.81 18.74
C GLY A 81 2.66 -10.51 17.46
N ILE A 82 1.80 -10.64 16.44
CA ILE A 82 2.13 -11.27 15.18
C ILE A 82 2.94 -10.30 14.33
N LYS A 83 4.17 -10.70 14.01
CA LYS A 83 5.06 -9.99 13.10
C LYS A 83 5.11 -10.72 11.77
N GLU A 84 4.61 -10.08 10.73
CA GLU A 84 4.67 -10.58 9.36
C GLU A 84 6.02 -10.17 8.77
N GLN A 85 6.95 -11.13 8.64
CA GLN A 85 8.25 -10.85 8.03
C GLN A 85 8.10 -10.68 6.52
N PHE A 86 8.78 -9.68 5.97
CA PHE A 86 8.81 -9.46 4.53
C PHE A 86 10.21 -9.12 4.00
N THR A 87 10.41 -9.37 2.72
CA THR A 87 11.59 -8.92 1.96
C THR A 87 11.16 -8.03 0.81
N VAL A 88 11.93 -6.97 0.54
CA VAL A 88 11.74 -6.08 -0.61
C VAL A 88 12.44 -6.68 -1.83
N LEU A 89 11.74 -6.75 -2.96
CA LEU A 89 12.26 -7.23 -4.24
C LEU A 89 11.98 -6.21 -5.34
N ASP A 90 13.02 -5.81 -6.07
CA ASP A 90 12.88 -5.02 -7.29
C ASP A 90 12.91 -5.95 -8.50
N SER A 91 11.86 -5.91 -9.33
CA SER A 91 11.76 -6.70 -10.54
C SER A 91 10.95 -5.96 -11.59
N ALA A 92 11.45 -5.92 -12.83
CA ALA A 92 10.72 -5.39 -13.98
C ALA A 92 10.11 -3.98 -13.76
N ASN A 93 10.89 -3.07 -13.17
CA ASN A 93 10.47 -1.70 -12.82
C ASN A 93 9.32 -1.63 -11.79
N ALA A 94 9.13 -2.67 -10.99
CA ALA A 94 8.19 -2.68 -9.87
C ALA A 94 8.90 -3.14 -8.59
N THR A 95 8.40 -2.64 -7.46
CA THR A 95 8.88 -3.01 -6.13
C THR A 95 7.82 -3.86 -5.45
N TYR A 96 8.23 -4.96 -4.84
CA TYR A 96 7.36 -5.93 -4.20
C TYR A 96 7.76 -6.19 -2.74
N LEU A 97 6.76 -6.38 -1.88
CA LEU A 97 6.92 -6.89 -0.54
C LEU A 97 6.51 -8.36 -0.54
N LYS A 98 7.46 -9.26 -0.29
CA LYS A 98 7.22 -10.70 -0.22
C LYS A 98 7.17 -11.13 1.23
N TYR A 99 5.99 -11.49 1.70
CA TYR A 99 5.74 -11.88 3.08
C TYR A 99 5.88 -13.38 3.27
N SER A 100 6.30 -13.78 4.47
CA SER A 100 6.32 -15.17 4.91
C SER A 100 6.02 -15.26 6.39
N THR A 101 5.05 -16.11 6.73
CA THR A 101 4.78 -16.59 8.09
C THR A 101 4.82 -18.12 8.09
N ASP A 102 4.64 -18.74 9.26
CA ASP A 102 4.52 -20.20 9.37
C ASP A 102 3.25 -20.74 8.69
N TYR A 103 2.27 -19.86 8.41
CA TYR A 103 0.95 -20.23 7.89
C TYR A 103 0.75 -19.87 6.41
N ALA A 104 1.38 -18.79 5.95
CA ALA A 104 1.11 -18.25 4.62
C ALA A 104 2.32 -17.51 4.03
N LYS A 105 2.32 -17.43 2.69
CA LYS A 105 3.23 -16.62 1.91
C LYS A 105 2.41 -15.86 0.88
N TRP A 106 2.65 -14.57 0.77
CA TRP A 106 1.99 -13.72 -0.22
C TRP A 106 2.92 -12.62 -0.68
N THR A 107 2.57 -12.01 -1.79
CA THR A 107 3.33 -10.90 -2.38
C THR A 107 2.40 -9.74 -2.62
N GLU A 108 2.89 -8.55 -2.31
CA GLU A 108 2.21 -7.29 -2.53
C GLU A 108 3.09 -6.40 -3.41
N LYS A 109 2.49 -5.75 -4.41
CA LYS A 109 3.16 -4.71 -5.21
C LYS A 109 3.04 -3.38 -4.50
N VAL A 110 4.14 -2.65 -4.35
CA VAL A 110 4.13 -1.24 -3.95
C VAL A 110 3.90 -0.41 -5.21
N ASP A 111 2.70 0.12 -5.37
CA ASP A 111 2.30 0.89 -6.55
C ASP A 111 2.67 2.37 -6.40
N LYS A 112 2.66 2.89 -5.17
CA LYS A 112 3.09 4.24 -4.82
C LYS A 112 3.62 4.28 -3.39
N LEU A 113 4.69 5.02 -3.18
CA LEU A 113 5.21 5.31 -1.85
C LEU A 113 5.75 6.74 -1.80
N THR A 114 5.12 7.56 -0.99
CA THR A 114 5.55 8.92 -0.69
C THR A 114 5.66 9.09 0.82
N LYS A 115 5.98 10.30 1.29
CA LYS A 115 5.97 10.60 2.71
C LYS A 115 4.60 10.38 3.35
N ASP A 116 3.51 10.66 2.64
CA ASP A 116 2.16 10.76 3.22
C ASP A 116 1.17 9.70 2.70
N GLU A 117 1.53 9.01 1.62
CA GLU A 117 0.67 8.02 0.96
C GLU A 117 1.45 6.76 0.57
N LEU A 118 0.84 5.61 0.84
CA LEU A 118 1.31 4.29 0.45
C LEU A 118 0.17 3.60 -0.30
N VAL A 119 0.45 3.04 -1.48
CA VAL A 119 -0.50 2.24 -2.24
C VAL A 119 0.08 0.86 -2.46
N ILE A 120 -0.66 -0.16 -2.01
CA ILE A 120 -0.30 -1.56 -2.14
C ILE A 120 -1.36 -2.31 -2.93
N ILE A 121 -0.94 -3.22 -3.82
CA ILE A 121 -1.82 -4.12 -4.57
C ILE A 121 -1.47 -5.56 -4.21
N ASN A 122 -2.46 -6.34 -3.77
CA ASN A 122 -2.24 -7.75 -3.44
C ASN A 122 -2.38 -8.67 -4.68
N GLN A 123 -2.25 -9.98 -4.48
CA GLN A 123 -2.31 -10.98 -5.55
C GLN A 123 -3.69 -11.12 -6.23
N ASN A 124 -4.74 -10.56 -5.63
CA ASN A 124 -6.10 -10.58 -6.15
C ASN A 124 -6.49 -9.22 -6.76
N ASP A 125 -5.51 -8.39 -7.11
CA ASP A 125 -5.69 -7.04 -7.64
C ASP A 125 -6.52 -6.10 -6.74
N ILE A 126 -6.60 -6.39 -5.44
CA ILE A 126 -7.18 -5.48 -4.46
C ILE A 126 -6.15 -4.42 -4.14
N LYS A 127 -6.52 -3.16 -4.37
CA LYS A 127 -5.71 -1.98 -4.08
C LYS A 127 -6.08 -1.41 -2.72
N TYR A 128 -5.07 -1.23 -1.88
CA TYR A 128 -5.15 -0.60 -0.58
C TYR A 128 -4.43 0.74 -0.64
N THR A 129 -5.16 1.83 -0.43
CA THR A 129 -4.60 3.17 -0.30
C THR A 129 -4.51 3.52 1.18
N TYR A 130 -3.30 3.77 1.66
CA TYR A 130 -3.00 4.14 3.03
C TYR A 130 -2.62 5.62 3.12
N LYS A 131 -2.91 6.21 4.28
CA LYS A 131 -2.37 7.50 4.70
C LYS A 131 -1.57 7.33 6.00
N ARG A 132 -0.74 8.31 6.33
CA ARG A 132 -0.04 8.32 7.62
C ARG A 132 -1.02 8.37 8.77
N PHE A 133 -0.86 7.45 9.71
CA PHE A 133 -1.64 7.47 10.93
C PHE A 133 -1.23 8.67 11.78
N THR A 134 -2.22 9.44 12.20
CA THR A 134 -2.05 10.52 13.18
C THR A 134 -2.97 10.21 14.36
N PRO A 135 -2.44 9.97 15.57
CA PRO A 135 -3.26 9.75 16.75
C PRO A 135 -4.24 10.92 16.95
N ILE A 136 -5.52 10.61 17.20
CA ILE A 136 -6.48 11.62 17.64
C ILE A 136 -6.16 11.92 19.10
N VAL A 137 -5.68 13.12 19.37
CA VAL A 137 -5.51 13.64 20.73
C VAL A 137 -6.82 14.33 21.12
N VAL A 138 -7.54 13.77 22.10
CA VAL A 138 -8.66 14.47 22.73
C VAL A 138 -8.07 15.31 23.86
N ASN A 139 -8.04 16.62 23.69
CA ASN A 139 -7.74 17.53 24.79
C ASN A 139 -9.02 17.68 25.63
N GLU A 140 -8.93 17.40 26.92
CA GLU A 140 -9.99 17.72 27.91
C GLU A 140 -10.07 19.23 28.18
#